data_AF-A0A0Q5BWB0-F1
#
_entry.id   AF-A0A0Q5BWB0-F1
#
_cell.length_a   1.000
_cell.length_b   1.000
_cell.length_c   1.000
_cell.angle_alpha   90.00
_cell.angle_beta   90.00
_cell.angle_gamma   90.00
#
_symmetry.space_group_name_H-M   'P 1'
#
loop_
_entity.id
_entity.type
_entity.pdbx_description
1 polymer ?
#
loop_
_entity_poly.entity_id
_entity_poly.type
_entity_poly.pdbx_seq_one_letter_code
_entity_poly.pdbx_strand_id
1 'polypeptide(L)' 'MAKPALPLAEVIKANAEAIGLSYGEYVTALAAEALGMPEYAPRPSRDRANELPIPQEARTTAA' A
#
# COMPACT_ATOMS: atom_id res chain seq x y z
N MET A 1 -14.13 -14.51 2.66
CA MET A 1 -13.12 -14.36 1.58
C MET A 1 -12.67 -15.74 1.18
N ALA A 2 -12.90 -16.15 -0.08
CA ALA A 2 -12.35 -17.40 -0.60
C ALA A 2 -10.82 -17.24 -0.73
N LYS A 3 -10.06 -18.21 -0.23
CA LYS A 3 -8.60 -18.23 -0.44
C LYS A 3 -8.33 -18.79 -1.84
N PRO A 4 -7.53 -18.11 -2.69
CA PRO A 4 -7.13 -18.70 -3.97
C PRO A 4 -6.35 -19.99 -3.74
N ALA A 5 -6.32 -20.85 -4.76
CA ALA A 5 -5.49 -22.05 -4.74
C ALA A 5 -4.03 -21.67 -4.45
N LEU A 6 -3.33 -22.51 -3.68
CA LEU A 6 -1.96 -22.27 -3.21
C LEU A 6 -1.00 -21.72 -4.29
N PRO A 7 -0.94 -22.30 -5.51
CA PRO A 7 -0.03 -21.80 -6.54
C PRO A 7 -0.29 -20.34 -6.93
N LEU A 8 -1.56 -19.96 -7.02
CA LEU A 8 -1.94 -18.57 -7.33
C LEU A 8 -1.65 -17.64 -6.15
N ALA A 9 -1.91 -18.10 -4.92
CA ALA A 9 -1.64 -17.32 -3.72
C ALA A 9 -0.14 -16.98 -3.58
N GLU A 10 0.75 -17.91 -3.93
CA GLU A 10 2.20 -17.70 -3.92
C GLU A 10 2.64 -16.65 -4.93
N VAL A 11 2.11 -16.70 -6.16
CA VAL A 11 2.40 -15.69 -7.19
C VAL A 11 1.91 -14.30 -6.76
N ILE A 12 0.69 -14.21 -6.22
CA ILE A 12 0.14 -12.94 -5.71
C ILE A 12 1.03 -12.38 -4.61
N LYS A 13 1.49 -13.24 -3.69
CA LYS A 13 2.38 -12.83 -2.59
C LYS A 13 3.73 -12.34 -3.11
N ALA A 14 4.36 -13.08 -4.01
CA ALA A 14 5.67 -12.71 -4.56
C ALA A 14 5.62 -11.38 -5.31
N ASN A 15 4.56 -11.14 -6.09
CA ASN A 15 4.39 -9.88 -6.80
C ASN A 15 4.13 -8.72 -5.84
N ALA A 16 3.31 -8.93 -4.80
CA ALA A 16 3.06 -7.92 -3.78
C ALA A 16 4.36 -7.45 -3.11
N GLU A 17 5.20 -8.40 -2.70
CA GLU A 17 6.50 -8.14 -2.09
C GLU A 17 7.44 -7.37 -3.02
N ALA A 18 7.48 -7.73 -4.32
CA ALA A 18 8.35 -7.08 -5.30
C ALA A 18 8.08 -5.59 -5.50
N ILE A 19 6.84 -5.14 -5.25
CA ILE A 19 6.45 -3.73 -5.37
C ILE A 19 6.13 -3.06 -4.02
N GLY A 20 6.48 -3.73 -2.92
CA GLY A 20 6.30 -3.18 -1.58
C GLY A 20 4.84 -3.03 -1.14
N LEU A 21 3.94 -3.86 -1.67
CA LEU A 21 2.54 -3.94 -1.25
C LEU A 21 2.32 -5.15 -0.34
N SER A 22 1.34 -5.06 0.55
CA SER A 22 0.81 -6.23 1.22
C SER A 22 0.01 -7.11 0.25
N TYR A 23 -0.16 -8.39 0.60
CA TYR A 23 -0.98 -9.32 -0.17
C TYR A 23 -2.40 -8.77 -0.44
N GLY A 24 -3.03 -8.19 0.59
CA GLY A 24 -4.37 -7.61 0.48
C GLY A 24 -4.41 -6.40 -0.45
N GLU A 25 -3.42 -5.51 -0.34
CA GLU A 25 -3.29 -4.35 -1.22
C GLU A 25 -3.07 -4.79 -2.68
N TYR A 26 -2.23 -5.78 -2.92
CA TYR A 26 -2.01 -6.28 -4.27
C TYR A 26 -3.29 -6.89 -4.87
N VAL A 27 -4.08 -7.62 -4.07
CA VAL A 27 -5.39 -8.12 -4.51
C VAL A 27 -6.35 -6.97 -4.85
N THR A 28 -6.37 -5.91 -4.03
CA THR A 28 -7.16 -4.70 -4.34
C THR A 28 -6.68 -4.02 -5.61
N ALA A 29 -5.38 -3.94 -5.85
CA ALA A 29 -4.80 -3.38 -7.07
C ALA A 29 -5.27 -4.17 -8.31
N LEU A 30 -5.22 -5.51 -8.27
CA LEU A 30 -5.69 -6.36 -9.36
C LEU A 30 -7.18 -6.16 -9.63
N ALA A 31 -8.00 -6.03 -8.59
CA ALA A 31 -9.44 -5.78 -8.73
C ALA A 31 -9.73 -4.39 -9.32
N ALA A 32 -9.03 -3.37 -8.83
CA ALA A 32 -9.14 -2.00 -9.35
C ALA A 32 -8.77 -1.94 -10.83
N GLU A 33 -7.70 -2.60 -11.25
CA GLU A 33 -7.29 -2.69 -12.65
C GLU A 33 -8.32 -3.43 -13.50
N ALA A 34 -8.76 -4.62 -13.07
CA ALA A 34 -9.74 -5.43 -13.80
C ALA A 34 -11.10 -4.73 -13.99
N LEU A 35 -11.47 -3.85 -13.06
CA LEU A 35 -12.70 -3.06 -13.10
C LEU A 35 -12.53 -1.70 -13.80
N GLY A 36 -11.31 -1.34 -14.23
CA GLY A 36 -11.03 -0.05 -14.85
C GLY A 36 -11.11 1.14 -13.88
N MET A 37 -10.80 0.89 -12.61
CA MET A 37 -10.91 1.84 -11.49
C MET A 37 -9.54 2.10 -10.80
N PRO A 38 -8.50 2.51 -11.54
CA PRO A 38 -7.11 2.59 -11.03
C PRO A 38 -6.93 3.59 -9.88
N GLU A 39 -7.79 4.58 -9.74
CA GLU A 39 -7.77 5.56 -8.65
C GLU A 39 -8.02 4.95 -7.25
N TYR A 40 -8.61 3.74 -7.21
CA TYR A 40 -8.81 2.97 -5.99
C TYR A 40 -7.68 1.95 -5.73
N ALA A 41 -6.68 1.87 -6.61
CA ALA A 41 -5.52 1.03 -6.37
C ALA A 41 -4.73 1.56 -5.15
N PRO A 42 -4.26 0.67 -4.26
CA PRO A 42 -3.45 1.07 -3.13
C PRO A 42 -2.15 1.70 -3.62
N ARG A 43 -1.79 2.82 -3.00
CA ARG A 43 -0.53 3.52 -3.29
C ARG A 43 0.57 2.88 -2.45
N PRO A 44 1.79 2.74 -2.98
CA PRO A 44 2.92 2.30 -2.19
C PRO A 44 3.07 3.18 -0.94
N SER A 45 3.53 2.56 0.15
CA SER A 45 3.83 3.29 1.38
C SER A 45 4.79 4.44 1.06
N ARG A 46 4.51 5.63 1.58
CA ARG A 46 5.39 6.79 1.40
C ARG A 46 6.76 6.46 1.97
N ASP A 47 7.80 6.70 1.17
CA ASP A 47 9.18 6.59 1.61
C ASP A 47 9.51 7.77 2.54
N ARG A 48 9.42 7.52 3.84
CA ARG A 48 9.72 8.51 4.88
C ARG A 48 11.21 8.84 5.01
N ALA A 49 12.11 8.06 4.38
CA ALA A 49 13.54 8.30 4.46
C ALA A 49 13.97 9.57 3.72
N ASN A 50 13.22 9.97 2.68
CA ASN A 50 13.47 11.17 1.88
C ASN A 50 12.53 12.33 2.21
N GLU A 51 11.76 12.25 3.30
CA GLU A 51 10.91 13.35 3.72
C GLU A 51 11.76 14.48 4.33
N LEU A 52 11.50 15.72 3.90
CA LEU A 52 12.11 16.89 4.50
C LEU A 52 11.67 16.98 5.97
N PRO A 53 12.59 17.25 6.92
CA PRO A 53 12.22 17.40 8.32
C PRO A 53 11.30 18.61 8.47
N ILE A 54 10.04 18.36 8.81
CA ILE A 54 9.08 19.42 9.13
C ILE A 54 9.38 19.89 10.55
N PRO A 55 9.76 21.17 10.76
CA PRO A 55 9.97 21.70 12.10
C PRO A 55 8.67 21.57 12.91
N GLN A 56 8.73 20.87 14.04
CA GLN A 56 7.59 20.87 14.97
C GLN A 56 7.56 22.21 15.70
N GLU A 57 6.52 23.00 15.46
CA GLU A 57 6.25 24.18 16.28
C GLU A 57 5.98 23.72 17.71
N ALA A 58 6.82 24.18 18.65
CA ALA A 58 6.58 23.94 20.06
C ALA A 58 5.20 24.51 20.39
N ARG A 59 4.27 23.65 20.83
CA ARG A 59 2.99 24.07 21.37
C ARG A 59 3.27 24.91 22.61
N THR A 60 3.37 26.22 22.43
CA THR A 60 3.32 27.18 23.53
C THR A 60 1.93 27.08 24.13
N THR A 61 1.81 26.33 25.23
CA THR A 61 0.68 26.46 26.14
C THR A 61 0.80 27.84 26.78
N ALA A 62 0.09 28.81 26.23
CA ALA A 62 -0.07 30.11 26.86
C ALA A 62 -1.15 30.02 27.95
N ALA A 63 -0.73 30.39 29.17
CA ALA A 63 -1.49 30.68 30.40
C ALA A 63 -2.06 29.50 31.20
#